data_AF-A0A2V8VQP9-F1
#
_entry.id   AF-A0A2V8VQP9-F1
#
_cell.length_a   1.000
_cell.length_b   1.000
_cell.length_c   1.000
_cell.angle_alpha   90.00
_cell.angle_beta   90.00
_cell.angle_gamma   90.00
#
_symmetry.space_group_name_H-M   'P 1'
#
loop_
_entity.id
_entity.type
_entity.pdbx_description
1 polymer ?
#
loop_
_entity_poly.entity_id
_entity_poly.type
_entity_poly.pdbx_seq_one_letter_code
_entity_poly.pdbx_strand_id
1 'polypeptide(L)'
;MATTGLTGSLKTMSLPDLLQWAASGRKTGTLSLKNGPLHKKIYFQDGAIIGSSSNDAREYLGQFMLSEGIITEQQLKDAFDLQAQTKVMLGRILVKKGLVSEGKVGEILRLKAEETIYSLFLWTDSDFQFLENELPPGDQVLISIRVEDVLMEGLRRYDTSKTIRQSLPHNGVVLKRSAKPLPPEIASKTFPKRIYDMVDSRRTLADIILEAHASEYIVCQVLYVMVQKGYVEVGKGAAPVAVRTPADTPQALMEAAKELIKSGDSEGALVVLEKARRTAGKNPEMNALIQVAEEHFIDKAYRHYLPPKKIPVLKKPLESLMSQDLSPEEGFLVSRVNGSWDLRSIISISPLREVDALRAFKKLRERGIIDLVDVQSRNA
;
A
#
# COMPACT_ATOMS: atom_id res chain seq x y z
N MET A 1 29.93 -11.00 7.30
CA MET A 1 28.57 -11.52 7.58
C MET A 1 27.88 -10.49 8.45
N ALA A 2 26.63 -10.11 8.14
CA ALA A 2 25.88 -9.20 9.02
C ALA A 2 25.62 -9.90 10.36
N THR A 3 26.03 -9.29 11.45
CA THR A 3 25.77 -9.80 12.80
C THR A 3 24.43 -9.24 13.26
N THR A 4 23.56 -10.11 13.78
CA THR A 4 22.33 -9.63 14.44
C THR A 4 22.72 -8.93 15.73
N GLY A 5 22.52 -7.61 15.81
CA GLY A 5 22.91 -6.82 16.98
C GLY A 5 21.83 -6.71 18.03
N LEU A 6 20.57 -6.47 17.62
CA LEU A 6 19.43 -6.27 18.52
C LEU A 6 18.14 -6.82 17.89
N THR A 7 17.34 -7.54 18.65
CA THR A 7 16.00 -8.01 18.24
C THR A 7 14.99 -7.72 19.34
N GLY A 8 13.72 -7.52 18.97
CA GLY A 8 12.67 -7.26 19.94
C GLY A 8 11.33 -6.94 19.31
N SER A 9 10.43 -6.36 20.11
CA SER A 9 9.11 -5.91 19.68
C SER A 9 8.93 -4.43 19.99
N LEU A 10 8.16 -3.71 19.15
CA LEU A 10 7.80 -2.32 19.41
C LEU A 10 6.98 -2.12 20.70
N LYS A 11 6.45 -3.20 21.28
CA LYS A 11 5.83 -3.19 22.62
C LYS A 11 6.84 -3.00 23.75
N THR A 12 8.07 -3.51 23.57
CA THR A 12 9.12 -3.48 24.60
C THR A 12 10.10 -2.33 24.41
N MET A 13 10.31 -1.90 23.16
CA MET A 13 11.14 -0.74 22.83
C MET A 13 10.49 0.00 21.68
N SER A 14 10.03 1.23 21.92
CA SER A 14 9.24 1.97 20.94
C SER A 14 10.10 2.37 19.73
N LEU A 15 9.45 2.70 18.60
CA LEU A 15 10.19 3.22 17.44
C LEU A 15 11.00 4.49 17.80
N PRO A 16 10.46 5.49 18.52
CA PRO A 16 11.25 6.61 19.01
C PRO A 16 12.52 6.19 19.75
N ASP A 17 12.42 5.22 20.67
CA ASP A 17 13.57 4.74 21.44
C ASP A 17 14.61 4.07 20.53
N LEU A 18 14.17 3.29 19.54
CA LEU A 18 15.04 2.63 18.57
C LEU A 18 15.80 3.64 17.70
N LEU A 19 15.10 4.68 17.22
CA LEU A 19 15.72 5.75 16.45
C LEU A 19 16.74 6.51 17.30
N GLN A 20 16.37 6.88 18.54
CA GLN A 20 17.26 7.58 19.47
C GLN A 20 18.48 6.73 19.84
N TRP A 21 18.29 5.43 20.07
CA TRP A 21 19.37 4.48 20.34
C TRP A 21 20.34 4.37 19.15
N ALA A 22 19.81 4.26 17.94
CA ALA A 22 20.62 4.21 16.72
C ALA A 22 21.43 5.50 16.52
N ALA A 23 20.80 6.66 16.72
CA ALA A 23 21.45 7.97 16.63
C ALA A 23 22.55 8.15 17.68
N SER A 24 22.20 7.98 18.97
CA SER A 24 23.12 8.23 20.10
C SER A 24 24.28 7.25 20.11
N GLY A 25 24.03 6.00 19.70
CA GLY A 25 25.05 4.96 19.55
C GLY A 25 25.84 5.04 18.25
N ARG A 26 25.61 6.06 17.39
CA ARG A 26 26.21 6.22 16.06
C ARG A 26 26.20 4.93 15.24
N LYS A 27 25.06 4.24 15.28
CA LYS A 27 24.92 2.91 14.68
C LYS A 27 25.02 2.99 13.16
N THR A 28 25.67 1.99 12.58
CA THR A 28 25.70 1.74 11.14
C THR A 28 25.09 0.36 10.90
N GLY A 29 24.06 0.30 10.05
CA GLY A 29 23.31 -0.93 9.81
C GLY A 29 21.86 -0.68 9.41
N THR A 30 21.06 -1.74 9.48
CA THR A 30 19.66 -1.74 9.03
C THR A 30 18.73 -2.09 10.18
N LEU A 31 17.78 -1.20 10.50
CA LEU A 31 16.62 -1.54 11.33
C LEU A 31 15.52 -2.11 10.43
N SER A 32 15.21 -3.39 10.59
CA SER A 32 14.19 -4.12 9.86
C SER A 32 12.97 -4.35 10.75
N LEU A 33 11.78 -3.89 10.33
CA LEU A 33 10.53 -4.05 11.07
C LEU A 33 9.51 -4.86 10.26
N LYS A 34 8.84 -5.82 10.91
CA LYS A 34 7.80 -6.68 10.31
C LYS A 34 6.47 -6.54 11.04
N ASN A 35 5.40 -6.27 10.27
CA ASN A 35 4.03 -6.24 10.76
C ASN A 35 3.12 -7.02 9.80
N GLY A 36 2.90 -8.30 10.14
CA GLY A 36 2.21 -9.24 9.24
C GLY A 36 2.95 -9.36 7.91
N PRO A 37 2.28 -9.13 6.76
CA PRO A 37 2.93 -9.20 5.45
C PRO A 37 3.79 -7.97 5.12
N LEU A 38 3.69 -6.89 5.90
CA LEU A 38 4.44 -5.68 5.64
C LEU A 38 5.83 -5.75 6.28
N HIS A 39 6.84 -5.39 5.50
CA HIS A 39 8.23 -5.32 5.90
C HIS A 39 8.81 -3.99 5.47
N LYS A 40 9.46 -3.31 6.42
CA LYS A 40 10.09 -2.01 6.19
C LYS A 40 11.49 -2.02 6.79
N LYS A 41 12.39 -1.27 6.16
CA LYS A 41 13.77 -1.09 6.62
C LYS A 41 14.08 0.40 6.74
N ILE A 42 14.86 0.75 7.74
CA ILE A 42 15.52 2.05 7.88
C ILE A 42 17.03 1.80 7.89
N TYR A 43 17.75 2.51 7.03
CA TYR A 43 19.20 2.37 6.88
C TYR A 43 19.91 3.48 7.65
N PHE A 44 20.89 3.11 8.46
CA PHE A 44 21.67 4.02 9.28
C PHE A 44 23.16 3.97 8.92
N GLN A 45 23.80 5.14 8.97
CA GLN A 45 25.25 5.28 8.90
C GLN A 45 25.69 6.37 9.87
N ASP A 46 26.60 6.03 10.78
CA ASP A 46 27.09 6.91 11.85
C ASP A 46 25.95 7.60 12.64
N GLY A 47 24.84 6.88 12.87
CA GLY A 47 23.66 7.38 13.57
C GLY A 47 22.69 8.22 12.73
N ALA A 48 23.06 8.62 11.51
CA ALA A 48 22.17 9.31 10.58
C ALA A 48 21.34 8.33 9.75
N ILE A 49 20.12 8.73 9.38
CA ILE A 49 19.29 7.95 8.45
C ILE A 49 19.73 8.25 7.02
N ILE A 50 20.14 7.20 6.30
CA ILE A 50 20.61 7.29 4.91
C ILE A 50 19.62 6.76 3.87
N GLY A 51 18.52 6.17 4.31
CA GLY A 51 17.45 5.70 3.42
C GLY A 51 16.42 4.82 4.13
N SER A 52 15.44 4.35 3.36
CA SER A 52 14.47 3.36 3.82
C SER A 52 13.95 2.50 2.66
N SER A 53 13.36 1.34 2.97
CA SER A 53 12.68 0.49 1.99
C SER A 53 11.35 -0.01 2.55
N SER A 54 10.39 -0.30 1.67
CA SER A 54 9.11 -0.89 2.02
C SER A 54 8.64 -1.83 0.91
N ASN A 55 7.96 -2.92 1.30
CA ASN A 55 7.21 -3.77 0.38
C ASN A 55 5.72 -3.35 0.25
N ASP A 56 5.31 -2.24 0.85
CA ASP A 56 3.97 -1.69 0.65
C ASP A 56 3.88 -1.06 -0.75
N ALA A 57 3.00 -1.57 -1.60
CA ALA A 57 2.85 -1.12 -2.98
C ALA A 57 2.51 0.38 -3.08
N ARG A 58 1.79 0.93 -2.08
CA ARG A 58 1.47 2.36 -1.98
C ARG A 58 2.71 3.24 -1.82
N GLU A 59 3.80 2.66 -1.33
CA GLU A 59 5.04 3.38 -1.06
C GLU A 59 6.08 3.23 -2.17
N TYR A 60 5.72 2.64 -3.32
CA TYR A 60 6.63 2.54 -4.46
C TYR A 60 6.83 3.90 -5.14
N LEU A 61 8.02 4.11 -5.71
CA LEU A 61 8.39 5.36 -6.38
C LEU A 61 7.35 5.83 -7.40
N GLY A 62 6.80 4.90 -8.18
CA GLY A 62 5.76 5.18 -9.17
C GLY A 62 4.50 5.81 -8.56
N GLN A 63 4.08 5.36 -7.37
CA GLN A 63 2.89 5.89 -6.70
C GLN A 63 3.07 7.34 -6.30
N PHE A 64 4.24 7.70 -5.74
CA PHE A 64 4.56 9.09 -5.44
C PHE A 64 4.63 9.97 -6.70
N MET A 65 5.15 9.43 -7.80
CA MET A 65 5.21 10.18 -9.07
C MET A 65 3.80 10.43 -9.65
N LEU A 66 2.88 9.46 -9.52
CA LEU A 66 1.46 9.63 -9.85
C LEU A 66 0.77 10.61 -8.89
N SER A 67 1.08 10.51 -7.60
CA SER A 67 0.44 11.34 -6.58
C SER A 67 0.76 12.82 -6.80
N GLU A 68 1.99 13.13 -7.18
CA GLU A 68 2.48 14.47 -7.51
C GLU A 68 2.13 14.93 -8.94
N GLY A 69 1.54 14.05 -9.76
CA GLY A 69 1.19 14.36 -11.16
C GLY A 69 2.40 14.53 -12.09
N ILE A 70 3.56 14.00 -11.71
CA ILE A 70 4.81 14.07 -12.49
C ILE A 70 4.74 13.13 -13.70
N ILE A 71 4.10 11.98 -13.53
CA ILE A 71 3.85 11.01 -14.60
C ILE A 71 2.37 10.62 -14.63
N THR A 72 1.95 10.09 -15.77
CA THR A 72 0.65 9.45 -15.94
C THR A 72 0.73 7.94 -15.69
N GLU A 73 -0.41 7.28 -15.48
CA GLU A 73 -0.45 5.81 -15.35
C GLU A 73 0.09 5.10 -16.60
N GLN A 74 -0.20 5.63 -17.78
CA GLN A 74 0.33 5.10 -19.05
C GLN A 74 1.86 5.20 -19.09
N GLN A 75 2.43 6.35 -18.70
CA GLN A 75 3.87 6.52 -18.62
C GLN A 75 4.52 5.59 -17.59
N LEU A 76 3.87 5.39 -16.43
CA LEU A 76 4.34 4.47 -15.41
C LEU A 76 4.31 3.02 -15.92
N LYS A 77 3.23 2.61 -16.58
CA LYS A 77 3.08 1.30 -17.20
C LYS A 77 4.20 1.04 -18.21
N ASP A 78 4.42 1.97 -19.14
CA ASP A 78 5.48 1.83 -20.16
C ASP A 78 6.89 1.76 -19.54
N ALA A 79 7.11 2.48 -18.44
CA ALA A 79 8.36 2.44 -17.71
C ALA A 79 8.56 1.10 -16.97
N PHE A 80 7.50 0.52 -16.39
CA PHE A 80 7.54 -0.80 -15.77
C PHE A 80 7.78 -1.91 -16.77
N ASP A 81 7.18 -1.85 -17.96
CA ASP A 81 7.45 -2.82 -19.02
C ASP A 81 8.92 -2.82 -19.42
N LEU A 82 9.51 -1.63 -19.57
CA LEU A 82 10.93 -1.50 -19.87
C LEU A 82 11.80 -1.98 -18.71
N GLN A 83 11.40 -1.71 -17.46
CA GLN A 83 12.09 -2.22 -16.27
C GLN A 83 12.07 -3.75 -16.23
N ALA A 84 10.93 -4.37 -16.55
CA ALA A 84 10.80 -5.82 -16.55
C ALA A 84 11.75 -6.49 -17.56
N GLN A 85 11.97 -5.85 -18.71
CA GLN A 85 12.87 -6.29 -19.78
C GLN A 85 14.35 -6.01 -19.49
N THR A 86 14.67 -4.81 -19.01
CA THR A 86 16.06 -4.32 -18.90
C THR A 86 16.67 -4.47 -17.52
N LYS A 87 15.84 -4.67 -16.49
CA LYS A 87 16.19 -4.64 -15.07
C LYS A 87 16.79 -3.30 -14.60
N VAL A 88 16.72 -2.25 -15.41
CA VAL A 88 17.14 -0.90 -15.02
C VAL A 88 16.14 -0.32 -14.02
N MET A 89 16.64 0.39 -13.01
CA MET A 89 15.80 1.07 -12.02
C MET A 89 14.79 2.04 -12.65
N LEU A 90 13.56 2.02 -12.14
CA LEU A 90 12.45 2.85 -12.61
C LEU A 90 12.83 4.33 -12.73
N GLY A 91 13.46 4.91 -11.70
CA GLY A 91 13.89 6.31 -11.72
C GLY A 91 14.83 6.63 -12.89
N ARG A 92 15.79 5.75 -13.20
CA ARG A 92 16.70 5.92 -14.34
C ARG A 92 15.97 5.80 -15.67
N ILE A 93 14.98 4.91 -15.77
CA ILE A 93 14.15 4.79 -16.98
C ILE A 93 13.37 6.08 -17.23
N LEU A 94 12.74 6.64 -16.20
CA LEU A 94 11.96 7.87 -16.31
C LEU A 94 12.84 9.06 -16.72
N VAL A 95 14.06 9.15 -16.17
CA VAL A 95 15.05 10.17 -16.56
C VAL A 95 15.48 10.00 -18.02
N LYS A 96 15.85 8.78 -18.43
CA LYS A 96 16.27 8.50 -19.82
C LYS A 96 15.17 8.78 -20.84
N LYS A 97 13.90 8.62 -20.46
CA LYS A 97 12.74 8.96 -21.30
C LYS A 97 12.40 10.46 -21.29
N GLY A 98 13.12 11.29 -20.53
CA GLY A 98 12.86 12.73 -20.43
C GLY A 98 11.58 13.09 -19.67
N LEU A 99 11.01 12.15 -18.90
CA LEU A 99 9.76 12.36 -18.16
C LEU A 99 9.98 13.10 -16.84
N VAL A 100 11.17 13.01 -16.27
CA VAL A 100 11.53 13.60 -14.97
C VAL A 100 13.04 13.89 -14.95
N SER A 101 13.46 14.94 -14.26
CA SER A 101 14.89 15.22 -14.06
C SER A 101 15.49 14.37 -12.94
N GLU A 102 16.82 14.17 -12.94
CA GLU A 102 17.52 13.45 -11.86
C GLU A 102 17.29 14.12 -10.49
N GLY A 103 17.36 15.46 -10.45
CA GLY A 103 17.08 16.22 -9.23
C GLY A 103 15.68 15.96 -8.70
N LYS A 104 14.67 15.93 -9.58
CA LYS A 104 13.29 15.65 -9.17
C LYS A 104 13.11 14.21 -8.69
N VAL A 105 13.79 13.23 -9.29
CA VAL A 105 13.82 11.86 -8.77
C VAL A 105 14.40 11.82 -7.35
N GLY A 106 15.48 12.55 -7.09
CA GLY A 106 16.07 12.68 -5.76
C GLY A 106 15.10 13.27 -4.73
N GLU A 107 14.37 14.33 -5.10
CA GLU A 107 13.31 14.91 -4.24
C GLU A 107 12.22 13.89 -3.89
N ILE A 108 11.70 13.17 -4.88
CA ILE A 108 10.64 12.19 -4.65
C ILE A 108 11.14 10.98 -3.85
N LEU A 109 12.39 10.54 -4.05
CA LEU A 109 12.99 9.47 -3.24
C LEU A 109 13.14 9.88 -1.78
N ARG A 110 13.49 11.15 -1.50
CA ARG A 110 13.50 11.68 -0.13
C ARG A 110 12.10 11.67 0.48
N LEU A 111 11.10 12.22 -0.22
CA LEU A 111 9.70 12.21 0.25
C LEU A 111 9.20 10.80 0.53
N LYS A 112 9.47 9.87 -0.40
CA LYS A 112 9.16 8.45 -0.23
C LYS A 112 9.80 7.90 1.05
N ALA A 113 11.08 8.18 1.28
CA ALA A 113 11.80 7.62 2.40
C ALA A 113 11.26 8.15 3.74
N GLU A 114 10.98 9.44 3.81
CA GLU A 114 10.33 10.13 4.93
C GLU A 114 8.96 9.52 5.22
N GLU A 115 8.07 9.41 4.21
CA GLU A 115 6.74 8.79 4.39
C GLU A 115 6.83 7.33 4.87
N THR A 116 7.74 6.54 4.30
CA THR A 116 7.98 5.17 4.76
C THR A 116 8.36 5.15 6.24
N ILE A 117 9.22 6.06 6.71
CA ILE A 117 9.63 6.13 8.12
C ILE A 117 8.49 6.65 9.01
N TYR A 118 7.79 7.71 8.62
CA TYR A 118 6.68 8.27 9.38
C TYR A 118 5.54 7.28 9.58
N SER A 119 5.25 6.47 8.56
CA SER A 119 4.22 5.43 8.68
C SER A 119 4.51 4.40 9.79
N LEU A 120 5.78 4.19 10.15
CA LEU A 120 6.17 3.26 11.21
C LEU A 120 5.78 3.77 12.61
N PHE A 121 5.59 5.07 12.81
CA PHE A 121 5.09 5.60 14.08
C PHE A 121 3.66 5.15 14.39
N LEU A 122 2.91 4.73 13.36
CA LEU A 122 1.58 4.16 13.52
C LEU A 122 1.62 2.65 13.82
N TRP A 123 2.78 2.00 13.77
CA TRP A 123 2.95 0.60 14.14
C TRP A 123 3.16 0.50 15.65
N THR A 124 2.14 0.03 16.37
CA THR A 124 2.20 -0.16 17.84
C THR A 124 2.60 -1.56 18.26
N ASP A 125 2.56 -2.52 17.32
CA ASP A 125 2.89 -3.92 17.56
C ASP A 125 3.55 -4.49 16.30
N SER A 126 4.87 -4.33 16.18
CA SER A 126 5.69 -4.98 15.13
C SER A 126 6.97 -5.56 15.70
N ASP A 127 7.49 -6.62 15.10
CA ASP A 127 8.77 -7.20 15.51
C ASP A 127 9.87 -6.47 14.77
N PHE A 128 11.04 -6.32 15.40
CA PHE A 128 12.18 -5.65 14.78
C PHE A 128 13.48 -6.43 14.96
N GLN A 129 14.40 -6.18 14.06
CA GLN A 129 15.78 -6.65 14.10
C GLN A 129 16.70 -5.55 13.58
N PHE A 130 17.79 -5.28 14.30
CA PHE A 130 18.89 -4.46 13.83
C PHE A 130 20.02 -5.34 13.31
N LEU A 131 20.34 -5.17 12.04
CA LEU A 131 21.37 -5.92 11.32
C LEU A 131 22.60 -5.01 11.21
N GLU A 132 23.65 -5.31 11.99
CA GLU A 132 24.83 -4.46 12.06
C GLU A 132 25.61 -4.49 10.74
N ASN A 133 26.04 -3.32 10.29
CA ASN A 133 26.79 -3.12 9.05
C ASN A 133 26.08 -3.59 7.76
N GLU A 134 24.80 -3.93 7.83
CA GLU A 134 23.97 -4.10 6.64
C GLU A 134 23.59 -2.73 6.10
N LEU A 135 24.14 -2.38 4.94
CA LEU A 135 23.85 -1.14 4.20
C LEU A 135 22.83 -1.39 3.08
N PRO A 136 22.17 -0.34 2.57
CA PRO A 136 21.30 -0.48 1.42
C PRO A 136 22.07 -1.03 0.21
N PRO A 137 21.39 -1.69 -0.75
CA PRO A 137 21.97 -2.04 -2.04
C PRO A 137 22.67 -0.84 -2.69
N GLY A 138 23.83 -1.07 -3.31
CA GLY A 138 24.73 0.00 -3.79
C GLY A 138 24.18 0.92 -4.90
N ASP A 139 23.00 0.61 -5.43
CA ASP A 139 22.29 1.41 -6.43
C ASP A 139 21.15 2.26 -5.85
N GLN A 140 20.92 2.21 -4.53
CA GLN A 140 19.99 3.12 -3.87
C GLN A 140 20.56 4.53 -3.75
N VAL A 141 19.70 5.52 -4.01
CA VAL A 141 20.02 6.92 -3.74
C VAL A 141 20.05 7.13 -2.24
N LEU A 142 21.23 7.47 -1.72
CA LEU A 142 21.39 7.82 -0.32
C LEU A 142 20.83 9.21 -0.07
N ILE A 143 20.08 9.33 1.01
CA ILE A 143 19.61 10.60 1.54
C ILE A 143 20.34 10.88 2.85
N SER A 144 20.08 12.04 3.43
CA SER A 144 20.49 12.33 4.80
C SER A 144 19.32 12.98 5.49
N ILE A 145 18.81 12.30 6.51
CA ILE A 145 17.73 12.78 7.37
C ILE A 145 18.23 12.69 8.80
N ARG A 146 18.08 13.78 9.56
CA ARG A 146 18.41 13.79 10.98
C ARG A 146 17.32 13.05 11.75
N VAL A 147 17.74 12.25 12.73
CA VAL A 147 16.81 11.44 13.52
C VAL A 147 15.87 12.34 14.33
N GLU A 148 16.35 13.48 14.81
CA GLU A 148 15.56 14.45 15.58
C GLU A 148 14.39 15.00 14.76
N ASP A 149 14.61 15.31 13.47
CA ASP A 149 13.56 15.79 12.57
C ASP A 149 12.48 14.71 12.35
N VAL A 150 12.92 13.45 12.24
CA VAL A 150 12.02 12.31 12.11
C VAL A 150 11.20 12.10 13.37
N LEU A 151 11.82 12.19 14.54
CA LEU A 151 11.15 12.02 15.84
C LEU A 151 10.08 13.07 16.05
N MET A 152 10.40 14.34 15.80
CA MET A 152 9.46 15.45 15.98
C MET A 152 8.25 15.31 15.07
N GLU A 153 8.46 15.10 13.77
CA GLU A 153 7.36 14.96 12.83
C GLU A 153 6.58 13.65 13.05
N GLY A 154 7.28 12.54 13.31
CA GLY A 154 6.65 11.24 13.55
C GLY A 154 5.71 11.23 14.76
N LEU A 155 6.14 11.82 15.88
CA LEU A 155 5.29 11.98 17.08
C LEU A 155 4.10 12.91 16.81
N ARG A 156 4.34 14.05 16.13
CA ARG A 156 3.26 14.96 15.71
C ARG A 156 2.22 14.24 14.86
N ARG A 157 2.64 13.40 13.90
CA ARG A 157 1.76 12.60 13.05
C ARG A 157 1.00 11.54 13.83
N TYR A 158 1.65 10.86 14.76
CA TYR A 158 1.02 9.88 15.63
C TYR A 158 -0.14 10.50 16.44
N ASP A 159 0.10 11.65 17.07
CA ASP A 159 -0.95 12.35 17.83
C ASP A 159 -2.04 12.92 16.92
N THR A 160 -1.66 13.55 15.80
CA THR A 160 -2.61 14.04 14.80
C THR A 160 -3.50 12.90 14.28
N SER A 161 -2.94 11.71 14.08
CA SER A 161 -3.70 10.55 13.60
C SER A 161 -4.79 10.13 14.58
N LYS A 162 -4.57 10.23 15.89
CA LYS A 162 -5.60 9.96 16.89
C LYS A 162 -6.78 10.93 16.75
N THR A 163 -6.50 12.22 16.55
CA THR A 163 -7.53 13.24 16.33
C THR A 163 -8.26 13.03 15.00
N ILE A 164 -7.54 12.70 13.93
CA ILE A 164 -8.12 12.36 12.62
C ILE A 164 -9.15 11.24 12.79
N ARG A 165 -8.82 10.19 13.55
CA ARG A 165 -9.73 9.04 13.79
C ARG A 165 -10.98 9.39 14.59
N GLN A 166 -11.03 10.51 15.30
CA GLN A 166 -12.26 10.96 15.93
C GLN A 166 -13.27 11.49 14.91
N SER A 167 -12.81 12.06 13.79
CA SER A 167 -13.69 12.55 12.69
C SER A 167 -13.84 11.54 11.55
N LEU A 168 -12.80 10.75 11.27
CA LEU A 168 -12.75 9.72 10.23
C LEU A 168 -12.51 8.36 10.89
N PRO A 169 -13.53 7.78 11.57
CA PRO A 169 -13.36 6.64 12.47
C PRO A 169 -12.86 5.37 11.80
N HIS A 170 -13.18 5.16 10.53
CA HIS A 170 -12.72 4.03 9.74
C HIS A 170 -12.74 4.35 8.25
N ASN A 171 -12.05 3.57 7.43
CA ASN A 171 -11.92 3.83 6.01
C ASN A 171 -13.20 3.52 5.21
N GLY A 172 -14.18 2.85 5.80
CA GLY A 172 -15.50 2.62 5.19
C GLY A 172 -16.46 3.83 5.19
N VAL A 173 -16.09 4.98 5.78
CA VAL A 173 -16.99 6.15 5.79
C VAL A 173 -17.14 6.73 4.39
N VAL A 174 -18.37 7.09 4.00
CA VAL A 174 -18.65 7.79 2.75
C VAL A 174 -18.50 9.29 2.95
N LEU A 175 -17.84 9.97 2.02
CA LEU A 175 -17.58 11.40 2.12
C LEU A 175 -18.43 12.18 1.11
N LYS A 176 -18.97 13.31 1.55
CA LYS A 176 -19.83 14.18 0.75
C LYS A 176 -19.29 15.61 0.75
N ARG A 177 -19.34 16.29 -0.40
CA ARG A 177 -19.06 17.73 -0.45
C ARG A 177 -20.22 18.50 0.18
N SER A 178 -19.91 19.45 1.04
CA SER A 178 -20.93 20.37 1.54
C SER A 178 -21.28 21.42 0.47
N ALA A 179 -22.31 22.22 0.72
CA ALA A 179 -22.64 23.37 -0.12
C ALA A 179 -21.62 24.53 0.00
N LYS A 180 -20.70 24.46 0.96
CA LYS A 180 -19.69 25.49 1.18
C LYS A 180 -18.65 25.44 0.06
N PRO A 181 -18.40 26.56 -0.66
CA PRO A 181 -17.43 26.58 -1.74
C PRO A 181 -16.01 26.31 -1.21
N LEU A 182 -15.22 25.59 -2.00
CA LEU A 182 -13.81 25.36 -1.68
C LEU A 182 -13.03 26.68 -1.84
N PRO A 183 -12.25 27.10 -0.84
CA PRO A 183 -11.58 28.39 -0.86
C PRO A 183 -10.40 28.39 -1.86
N PRO A 184 -10.04 29.55 -2.45
CA PRO A 184 -9.00 29.63 -3.47
C PRO A 184 -7.65 29.06 -3.04
N GLU A 185 -7.30 29.14 -1.75
CA GLU A 185 -6.02 28.65 -1.20
C GLU A 185 -5.92 27.12 -1.19
N ILE A 186 -7.06 26.41 -1.17
CA ILE A 186 -7.11 24.96 -1.34
C ILE A 186 -7.27 24.62 -2.82
N ALA A 187 -8.11 25.37 -3.55
CA ALA A 187 -8.35 25.16 -4.97
C ALA A 187 -7.09 25.35 -5.84
N SER A 188 -6.15 26.20 -5.42
CA SER A 188 -4.88 26.41 -6.13
C SER A 188 -3.86 25.28 -5.94
N LYS A 189 -4.05 24.41 -4.95
CA LYS A 189 -3.11 23.32 -4.64
C LYS A 189 -3.56 22.03 -5.33
N THR A 190 -2.69 21.47 -6.19
CA THR A 190 -2.98 20.28 -7.00
C THR A 190 -3.51 19.11 -6.18
N PHE A 191 -2.78 18.70 -5.13
CA PHE A 191 -3.15 17.50 -4.36
C PHE A 191 -4.43 17.68 -3.52
N PRO A 192 -4.57 18.70 -2.65
CA PRO A 192 -5.83 18.94 -1.92
C PRO A 192 -7.04 19.11 -2.84
N LYS A 193 -6.90 19.84 -3.96
CA LYS A 193 -7.98 19.98 -4.93
C LYS A 193 -8.38 18.62 -5.51
N ARG A 194 -7.41 17.79 -5.91
CA ARG A 194 -7.69 16.44 -6.44
C ARG A 194 -8.44 15.57 -5.42
N ILE A 195 -8.03 15.60 -4.16
CA ILE A 195 -8.72 14.86 -3.08
C ILE A 195 -10.17 15.35 -2.93
N TYR A 196 -10.40 16.66 -2.91
CA TYR A 196 -11.75 17.22 -2.88
C TYR A 196 -12.58 16.80 -4.09
N ASP A 197 -11.98 16.81 -5.28
CA ASP A 197 -12.60 16.42 -6.55
C ASP A 197 -12.96 14.92 -6.61
N MET A 198 -12.38 14.08 -5.74
CA MET A 198 -12.76 12.66 -5.60
C MET A 198 -13.99 12.45 -4.70
N VAL A 199 -14.31 13.38 -3.80
CA VAL A 199 -15.44 13.30 -2.88
C VAL A 199 -16.75 13.49 -3.66
N ASP A 200 -17.59 12.45 -3.76
CA ASP A 200 -18.77 12.45 -4.62
C ASP A 200 -20.04 11.85 -3.97
N SER A 201 -20.06 11.67 -2.64
CA SER A 201 -21.15 11.03 -1.89
C SER A 201 -21.37 9.55 -2.19
N ARG A 202 -20.50 8.91 -2.99
CA ARG A 202 -20.53 7.46 -3.25
C ARG A 202 -19.26 6.79 -2.74
N ARG A 203 -18.10 7.38 -3.02
CA ARG A 203 -16.80 6.86 -2.59
C ARG A 203 -16.65 6.87 -1.07
N THR A 204 -16.16 5.75 -0.56
CA THR A 204 -15.65 5.62 0.79
C THR A 204 -14.27 6.28 0.92
N LEU A 205 -13.82 6.51 2.15
CA LEU A 205 -12.46 6.96 2.43
C LEU A 205 -11.42 5.96 1.88
N ALA A 206 -11.70 4.66 1.90
CA ALA A 206 -10.83 3.63 1.32
C ALA A 206 -10.67 3.80 -0.20
N ASP A 207 -11.76 4.09 -0.92
CA ASP A 207 -11.71 4.37 -2.36
C ASP A 207 -10.82 5.58 -2.65
N ILE A 208 -10.99 6.65 -1.88
CA ILE A 208 -10.22 7.88 -2.06
C ILE A 208 -8.73 7.65 -1.75
N ILE A 209 -8.40 6.86 -0.72
CA ILE A 209 -7.01 6.52 -0.40
C ILE A 209 -6.35 5.76 -1.55
N LEU A 210 -7.04 4.77 -2.13
CA LEU A 210 -6.50 4.00 -3.26
C LEU A 210 -6.32 4.86 -4.51
N GLU A 211 -7.32 5.65 -4.88
CA GLU A 211 -7.28 6.51 -6.06
C GLU A 211 -6.30 7.70 -5.93
N ALA A 212 -5.97 8.10 -4.70
CA ALA A 212 -5.03 9.21 -4.46
C ALA A 212 -3.58 8.87 -4.77
N HIS A 213 -3.23 7.57 -4.87
CA HIS A 213 -1.85 7.07 -4.97
C HIS A 213 -0.92 7.60 -3.86
N ALA A 214 -1.47 7.88 -2.68
CA ALA A 214 -0.76 8.52 -1.57
C ALA A 214 -0.91 7.72 -0.27
N SER A 215 -0.04 8.03 0.70
CA SER A 215 -0.14 7.41 2.03
C SER A 215 -1.47 7.77 2.69
N GLU A 216 -2.03 6.81 3.44
CA GLU A 216 -3.31 6.98 4.14
C GLU A 216 -3.30 8.22 5.04
N TYR A 217 -2.18 8.47 5.74
CA TYR A 217 -2.02 9.64 6.61
C TYR A 217 -2.24 10.95 5.84
N ILE A 218 -1.58 11.11 4.69
CA ILE A 218 -1.63 12.34 3.90
C ILE A 218 -3.06 12.59 3.38
N VAL A 219 -3.73 11.56 2.88
CA VAL A 219 -5.13 11.65 2.41
C VAL A 219 -6.05 12.02 3.58
N CYS A 220 -5.93 11.32 4.71
CA CYS A 220 -6.76 11.57 5.89
C CYS A 220 -6.51 12.96 6.50
N GLN A 221 -5.29 13.46 6.48
CA GLN A 221 -4.94 14.79 6.99
C GLN A 221 -5.65 15.88 6.18
N VAL A 222 -5.60 15.79 4.84
CA VAL A 222 -6.30 16.73 3.95
C VAL A 222 -7.81 16.70 4.20
N LEU A 223 -8.40 15.51 4.21
CA LEU A 223 -9.83 15.33 4.42
C LEU A 223 -10.27 15.78 5.82
N TYR A 224 -9.47 15.50 6.85
CA TYR A 224 -9.73 15.97 8.21
C TYR A 224 -9.82 17.50 8.26
N VAL A 225 -8.87 18.22 7.65
CA VAL A 225 -8.92 19.69 7.58
C VAL A 225 -10.19 20.15 6.85
N MET A 226 -10.57 19.50 5.75
CA MET A 226 -11.80 19.83 5.02
C MET A 226 -13.07 19.58 5.83
N VAL A 227 -13.11 18.50 6.62
CA VAL A 227 -14.21 18.18 7.52
C VAL A 227 -14.32 19.22 8.63
N GLN A 228 -13.21 19.54 9.31
CA GLN A 228 -13.18 20.56 10.37
C GLN A 228 -13.58 21.95 9.87
N LYS A 229 -13.27 22.28 8.61
CA LYS A 229 -13.64 23.56 7.99
C LYS A 229 -15.02 23.55 7.33
N GLY A 230 -15.72 22.40 7.32
CA GLY A 230 -17.07 22.24 6.78
C GLY A 230 -17.15 22.24 5.26
N TYR A 231 -16.08 21.89 4.53
CA TYR A 231 -16.10 21.70 3.06
C TYR A 231 -16.50 20.27 2.67
N VAL A 232 -16.25 19.31 3.57
CA VAL A 232 -16.58 17.90 3.42
C VAL A 232 -17.37 17.47 4.65
N GLU A 233 -18.39 16.65 4.44
CA GLU A 233 -19.21 16.04 5.47
C GLU A 233 -18.92 14.53 5.51
N VAL A 234 -18.92 13.97 6.73
CA VAL A 234 -18.73 12.53 6.94
C VAL A 234 -20.10 11.88 7.02
N GLY A 235 -20.42 11.04 6.04
CA GLY A 235 -21.65 10.27 5.98
C GLY A 235 -21.58 8.98 6.80
N LYS A 236 -22.69 8.22 6.80
CA LYS A 236 -22.71 6.86 7.36
C LYS A 236 -22.04 5.92 6.36
N GLY A 237 -21.09 5.15 6.84
CA GLY A 237 -20.56 3.98 6.15
C GLY A 237 -20.38 2.87 7.18
N ALA A 238 -20.50 1.62 6.74
CA ALA A 238 -20.24 0.51 7.65
C ALA A 238 -18.74 0.49 7.95
N ALA A 239 -18.37 0.41 9.23
CA ALA A 239 -17.06 -0.13 9.57
C ALA A 239 -16.95 -1.49 8.87
N PRO A 240 -15.78 -1.87 8.33
CA PRO A 240 -15.61 -3.22 7.80
C PRO A 240 -16.12 -4.20 8.85
N VAL A 241 -17.17 -4.95 8.50
CA VAL A 241 -17.86 -5.82 9.45
C VAL A 241 -16.84 -6.88 9.85
N ALA A 242 -16.29 -6.72 11.06
CA ALA A 242 -15.58 -7.79 11.72
C ALA A 242 -16.64 -8.83 12.07
N VAL A 243 -16.95 -9.71 11.10
CA VAL A 243 -17.76 -10.90 11.35
C VAL A 243 -16.97 -11.74 12.34
N ARG A 244 -17.23 -11.53 13.62
CA ARG A 244 -16.83 -12.42 14.70
C ARG A 244 -17.77 -13.61 14.60
N THR A 245 -17.42 -14.60 13.80
CA THR A 245 -18.03 -15.94 13.94
C THR A 245 -17.37 -16.61 15.13
N PRO A 246 -18.07 -16.82 16.25
CA PRO A 246 -17.54 -17.59 17.37
C PRO A 246 -17.68 -19.08 17.03
N ALA A 247 -16.56 -19.82 17.00
CA ALA A 247 -16.54 -21.28 17.19
C ALA A 247 -15.11 -21.84 17.27
N ASP A 248 -14.13 -21.24 16.58
CA ASP A 248 -12.82 -21.87 16.39
C ASP A 248 -11.70 -21.13 17.13
N THR A 249 -10.86 -21.85 17.87
CA THR A 249 -9.64 -21.28 18.47
C THR A 249 -8.64 -20.89 17.36
N PRO A 250 -7.78 -19.87 17.55
CA PRO A 250 -6.73 -19.56 16.59
C PRO A 250 -5.90 -20.77 16.15
N GLN A 251 -5.60 -21.68 17.09
CA GLN A 251 -4.88 -22.91 16.80
C GLN A 251 -5.67 -23.82 15.86
N ALA A 252 -6.97 -24.03 16.11
CA ALA A 252 -7.81 -24.85 15.24
C ALA A 252 -7.90 -24.26 13.81
N LEU A 253 -7.99 -22.93 13.70
CA LEU A 253 -7.96 -22.25 12.41
C LEU A 253 -6.60 -22.41 11.70
N MET A 254 -5.48 -22.34 12.42
CA MET A 254 -4.16 -22.58 11.84
C MET A 254 -4.00 -24.03 11.35
N GLU A 255 -4.47 -25.02 12.11
CA GLU A 255 -4.46 -26.42 11.67
C GLU A 255 -5.35 -26.65 10.45
N ALA A 256 -6.56 -26.08 10.44
CA ALA A 256 -7.43 -26.10 9.26
C ALA A 256 -6.75 -25.46 8.04
N ALA A 257 -6.06 -24.33 8.23
CA ALA A 257 -5.30 -23.68 7.16
C ALA A 257 -4.14 -24.54 6.64
N LYS A 258 -3.42 -25.26 7.51
CA LYS A 258 -2.37 -26.21 7.09
C LYS A 258 -2.94 -27.31 6.21
N GLU A 259 -4.09 -27.88 6.56
CA GLU A 259 -4.76 -28.91 5.75
C GLU A 259 -5.26 -28.36 4.41
N LEU A 260 -5.78 -27.14 4.40
CA LEU A 260 -6.17 -26.43 3.16
C LEU A 260 -4.95 -26.16 2.25
N ILE A 261 -3.81 -25.73 2.82
CA ILE A 261 -2.56 -25.57 2.05
C ILE A 261 -2.10 -26.90 1.47
N LYS A 262 -2.11 -27.98 2.26
CA LYS A 262 -1.71 -29.33 1.80
C LYS A 262 -2.61 -29.86 0.68
N SER A 263 -3.92 -29.59 0.75
CA SER A 263 -4.89 -29.99 -0.27
C SER A 263 -4.92 -29.06 -1.49
N GLY A 264 -4.12 -27.98 -1.50
CA GLY A 264 -4.03 -27.03 -2.61
C GLY A 264 -5.15 -25.98 -2.64
N ASP A 265 -5.95 -25.86 -1.58
CA ASP A 265 -6.92 -24.79 -1.37
C ASP A 265 -6.30 -23.59 -0.64
N SER A 266 -5.39 -22.90 -1.32
CA SER A 266 -4.69 -21.74 -0.79
C SER A 266 -5.63 -20.56 -0.50
N GLU A 267 -6.71 -20.41 -1.26
CA GLU A 267 -7.68 -19.32 -1.03
C GLU A 267 -8.50 -19.57 0.23
N GLY A 268 -9.01 -20.80 0.42
CA GLY A 268 -9.64 -21.21 1.66
C GLY A 268 -8.70 -21.03 2.86
N ALA A 269 -7.43 -21.42 2.71
CA ALA A 269 -6.42 -21.21 3.76
C ALA A 269 -6.26 -19.72 4.11
N LEU A 270 -6.18 -18.82 3.12
CA LEU A 270 -6.09 -17.38 3.36
C LEU A 270 -7.30 -16.84 4.14
N VAL A 271 -8.52 -17.27 3.80
CA VAL A 271 -9.74 -16.86 4.50
C VAL A 271 -9.71 -17.30 5.97
N VAL A 272 -9.30 -18.54 6.22
CA VAL A 272 -9.19 -19.10 7.57
C VAL A 272 -8.10 -18.40 8.39
N LEU A 273 -6.94 -18.13 7.78
CA LEU A 273 -5.82 -17.43 8.43
C LEU A 273 -6.16 -15.96 8.72
N GLU A 274 -6.91 -15.30 7.84
CA GLU A 274 -7.45 -13.95 8.10
C GLU A 274 -8.39 -13.95 9.31
N LYS A 275 -9.24 -14.98 9.45
CA LYS A 275 -10.10 -15.16 10.63
C LYS A 275 -9.25 -15.39 11.89
N ALA A 276 -8.22 -16.24 11.83
CA ALA A 276 -7.32 -16.53 12.94
C ALA A 276 -6.58 -15.26 13.40
N ARG A 277 -6.08 -14.45 12.45
CA ARG A 277 -5.36 -13.21 12.74
C ARG A 277 -6.23 -12.13 13.40
N ARG A 278 -7.55 -12.17 13.22
CA ARG A 278 -8.48 -11.24 13.88
C ARG A 278 -8.71 -11.58 15.36
N THR A 279 -8.57 -12.85 15.73
CA THR A 279 -8.84 -13.34 17.09
C THR A 279 -7.56 -13.63 17.88
N ALA A 280 -6.45 -13.86 17.18
CA ALA A 280 -5.12 -14.07 17.75
C ALA A 280 -4.30 -12.78 17.77
N GLY A 281 -3.41 -12.65 18.76
CA GLY A 281 -2.29 -11.71 18.67
C GLY A 281 -1.27 -12.12 17.60
N LYS A 282 -0.12 -11.44 17.57
CA LYS A 282 0.99 -11.84 16.69
C LYS A 282 1.37 -13.31 16.90
N ASN A 283 1.44 -14.04 15.80
CA ASN A 283 1.93 -15.42 15.78
C ASN A 283 2.86 -15.60 14.56
N PRO A 284 4.18 -15.82 14.77
CA PRO A 284 5.13 -15.99 13.67
C PRO A 284 4.81 -17.17 12.75
N GLU A 285 4.30 -18.27 13.29
CA GLU A 285 3.89 -19.44 12.51
C GLU A 285 2.68 -19.10 11.63
N MET A 286 1.69 -18.38 12.17
CA MET A 286 0.55 -17.90 11.37
C MET A 286 0.99 -16.98 10.23
N ASN A 287 1.94 -16.08 10.46
CA ASN A 287 2.48 -15.21 9.41
C ASN A 287 3.21 -16.01 8.32
N ALA A 288 3.97 -17.04 8.71
CA ALA A 288 4.61 -17.95 7.77
C ALA A 288 3.58 -18.73 6.93
N LEU A 289 2.51 -19.22 7.56
CA LEU A 289 1.41 -19.90 6.85
C LEU A 289 0.70 -18.96 5.87
N ILE A 290 0.46 -17.70 6.26
CA ILE A 290 -0.10 -16.68 5.37
C ILE A 290 0.82 -16.52 4.16
N GLN A 291 2.12 -16.31 4.37
CA GLN A 291 3.07 -16.14 3.25
C GLN A 291 3.04 -17.34 2.29
N VAL A 292 3.10 -18.56 2.80
CA VAL A 292 3.03 -19.79 1.97
C VAL A 292 1.70 -19.86 1.20
N ALA A 293 0.58 -19.54 1.85
CA ALA A 293 -0.72 -19.55 1.20
C ALA A 293 -0.84 -18.45 0.12
N GLU A 294 -0.28 -17.26 0.35
CA GLU A 294 -0.22 -16.19 -0.65
C GLU A 294 0.62 -16.60 -1.86
N GLU A 295 1.82 -17.17 -1.65
CA GLU A 295 2.70 -17.65 -2.72
C GLU A 295 2.02 -18.74 -3.56
N HIS A 296 1.40 -19.73 -2.93
CA HIS A 296 0.65 -20.79 -3.62
C HIS A 296 -0.57 -20.22 -4.37
N PHE A 297 -1.30 -19.27 -3.77
CA PHE A 297 -2.43 -18.63 -4.43
C PHE A 297 -2.01 -17.85 -5.66
N ILE A 298 -0.93 -17.05 -5.59
CA ILE A 298 -0.41 -16.27 -6.70
C ILE A 298 -0.02 -17.19 -7.87
N ASP A 299 0.74 -18.25 -7.60
CA ASP A 299 1.16 -19.21 -8.63
C ASP A 299 -0.06 -19.89 -9.28
N LYS A 300 -1.00 -20.39 -8.47
CA LYS A 300 -2.24 -21.02 -8.96
C LYS A 300 -3.09 -20.03 -9.76
N ALA A 301 -3.21 -18.79 -9.31
CA ALA A 301 -3.96 -17.74 -9.99
C ALA A 301 -3.40 -17.47 -11.37
N TYR A 302 -2.10 -17.23 -11.51
CA TYR A 302 -1.49 -17.00 -12.82
C TYR A 302 -1.56 -18.21 -13.75
N ARG A 303 -1.47 -19.44 -13.22
CA ARG A 303 -1.54 -20.65 -14.05
C ARG A 303 -2.95 -20.98 -14.54
N HIS A 304 -3.96 -20.76 -13.71
CA HIS A 304 -5.31 -21.30 -13.98
C HIS A 304 -6.40 -20.24 -14.16
N TYR A 305 -6.34 -19.12 -13.43
CA TYR A 305 -7.47 -18.19 -13.32
C TYR A 305 -7.21 -16.86 -14.01
N LEU A 306 -5.98 -16.37 -14.00
CA LEU A 306 -5.63 -15.00 -14.34
C LEU A 306 -4.28 -14.94 -15.05
N PRO A 307 -4.08 -15.56 -16.24
CA PRO A 307 -2.77 -15.57 -16.88
C PRO A 307 -2.25 -14.14 -17.12
N PRO A 308 -1.00 -13.83 -16.74
CA PRO A 308 -0.54 -12.45 -16.56
C PRO A 308 -0.54 -11.60 -17.84
N LYS A 309 -0.44 -12.24 -19.01
CA LYS A 309 -0.43 -11.59 -20.33
C LYS A 309 -1.82 -11.43 -20.96
N LYS A 310 -2.87 -11.98 -20.33
CA LYS A 310 -4.24 -11.81 -20.83
C LYS A 310 -4.70 -10.39 -20.54
N ILE A 311 -5.52 -9.87 -21.44
CA ILE A 311 -6.10 -8.54 -21.34
C ILE A 311 -7.49 -8.66 -20.72
N PRO A 312 -7.75 -8.07 -19.54
CA PRO A 312 -9.10 -7.99 -19.03
C PRO A 312 -9.95 -7.04 -19.86
N VAL A 313 -11.21 -7.40 -20.08
CA VAL A 313 -12.23 -6.57 -20.73
C VAL A 313 -13.49 -6.54 -19.88
N LEU A 314 -14.14 -5.39 -19.79
CA LEU A 314 -15.41 -5.27 -19.06
C LEU A 314 -16.55 -5.90 -19.88
N LYS A 315 -17.41 -6.69 -19.23
CA LYS A 315 -18.62 -7.25 -19.86
C LYS A 315 -19.77 -6.25 -19.99
N LYS A 316 -19.70 -5.15 -19.23
CA LYS A 316 -20.69 -4.05 -19.25
C LYS A 316 -19.96 -2.71 -19.20
N PRO A 317 -20.58 -1.61 -19.67
CA PRO A 317 -20.02 -0.26 -19.54
C PRO A 317 -19.72 0.08 -18.08
N LEU A 318 -18.61 0.80 -17.85
CA LEU A 318 -18.12 1.13 -16.51
C LEU A 318 -19.20 1.81 -15.65
N GLU A 319 -19.98 2.70 -16.24
CA GLU A 319 -21.04 3.46 -15.58
C GLU A 319 -22.10 2.54 -14.94
N SER A 320 -22.40 1.42 -15.60
CA SER A 320 -23.35 0.41 -15.11
C SER A 320 -22.77 -0.51 -14.03
N LEU A 321 -21.45 -0.55 -13.91
CA LEU A 321 -20.73 -1.31 -12.88
C LEU A 321 -20.55 -0.47 -11.61
N MET A 322 -20.45 0.86 -11.74
CA MET A 322 -20.32 1.78 -10.60
C MET A 322 -21.55 1.82 -9.68
N SER A 323 -22.68 1.28 -10.10
CA SER A 323 -23.87 1.10 -9.26
C SER A 323 -23.91 -0.27 -8.55
N GLN A 324 -22.97 -1.16 -8.82
CA GLN A 324 -22.84 -2.44 -8.13
C GLN A 324 -22.04 -2.28 -6.84
N ASP A 325 -22.23 -3.21 -5.91
CA ASP A 325 -21.43 -3.31 -4.69
C ASP A 325 -20.04 -3.85 -5.05
N LEU A 326 -19.12 -2.94 -5.36
CA LEU A 326 -17.71 -3.22 -5.61
C LEU A 326 -16.92 -2.83 -4.36
N SER A 327 -15.97 -3.69 -3.95
CA SER A 327 -14.99 -3.27 -2.96
C SER A 327 -14.09 -2.17 -3.53
N PRO A 328 -13.39 -1.40 -2.68
CA PRO A 328 -12.44 -0.39 -3.16
C PRO A 328 -11.37 -0.94 -4.09
N GLU A 329 -10.85 -2.13 -3.81
CA GLU A 329 -9.88 -2.82 -4.66
C GLU A 329 -10.50 -3.23 -6.00
N GLU A 330 -11.72 -3.78 -5.99
CA GLU A 330 -12.45 -4.15 -7.20
C GLU A 330 -12.75 -2.91 -8.06
N GLY A 331 -13.24 -1.83 -7.46
CA GLY A 331 -13.54 -0.56 -8.14
C GLY A 331 -12.29 0.07 -8.75
N PHE A 332 -11.19 0.11 -7.99
CA PHE A 332 -9.90 0.59 -8.48
C PHE A 332 -9.45 -0.21 -9.71
N LEU A 333 -9.45 -1.55 -9.64
CA LEU A 333 -9.01 -2.39 -10.75
C LEU A 333 -9.93 -2.27 -11.97
N VAL A 334 -11.26 -2.30 -11.77
CA VAL A 334 -12.26 -2.16 -12.84
C VAL A 334 -12.07 -0.86 -13.63
N SER A 335 -11.76 0.24 -12.95
CA SER A 335 -11.51 1.53 -13.61
C SER A 335 -10.26 1.55 -14.50
N ARG A 336 -9.31 0.62 -14.30
CA ARG A 336 -8.10 0.43 -15.14
C ARG A 336 -8.28 -0.65 -16.21
N VAL A 337 -9.42 -1.35 -16.25
CA VAL A 337 -9.74 -2.31 -17.33
C VAL A 337 -10.12 -1.55 -18.60
N ASN A 338 -9.09 -1.10 -19.33
CA ASN A 338 -9.23 -0.36 -20.58
C ASN A 338 -9.26 -1.26 -21.84
N GLY A 339 -9.15 -2.58 -21.65
CA GLY A 339 -9.12 -3.57 -22.72
C GLY A 339 -7.84 -3.57 -23.58
N SER A 340 -6.79 -2.86 -23.17
CA SER A 340 -5.49 -2.83 -23.87
C SER A 340 -4.32 -3.26 -23.00
N TRP A 341 -4.39 -3.00 -21.70
CA TRP A 341 -3.38 -3.42 -20.74
C TRP A 341 -3.61 -4.86 -20.31
N ASP A 342 -2.54 -5.63 -20.13
CA ASP A 342 -2.64 -6.97 -19.56
C ASP A 342 -2.78 -6.92 -18.02
N LEU A 343 -3.17 -8.06 -17.44
CA LEU A 343 -3.34 -8.19 -15.98
C LEU A 343 -2.07 -7.79 -15.22
N ARG A 344 -0.89 -8.21 -15.69
CA ARG A 344 0.38 -7.89 -15.04
C ARG A 344 0.62 -6.38 -15.00
N SER A 345 0.32 -5.68 -16.10
CA SER A 345 0.48 -4.23 -16.22
C SER A 345 -0.42 -3.49 -15.26
N ILE A 346 -1.69 -3.89 -15.14
CA ILE A 346 -2.63 -3.25 -14.21
C ILE A 346 -2.19 -3.49 -12.76
N ILE A 347 -1.78 -4.72 -12.43
CA ILE A 347 -1.32 -5.08 -11.07
C ILE A 347 -0.04 -4.32 -10.72
N SER A 348 0.94 -4.21 -11.63
CA SER A 348 2.26 -3.62 -11.35
C SER A 348 2.20 -2.11 -11.07
N ILE A 349 1.26 -1.39 -11.68
CA ILE A 349 1.07 0.04 -11.42
C ILE A 349 0.08 0.31 -10.28
N SER A 350 -0.64 -0.71 -9.81
CA SER A 350 -1.63 -0.53 -8.76
C SER A 350 -0.96 -0.26 -7.39
N PRO A 351 -1.62 0.49 -6.50
CA PRO A 351 -1.20 0.62 -5.10
C PRO A 351 -1.57 -0.60 -4.25
N LEU A 352 -1.97 -1.72 -4.87
CA LEU A 352 -2.41 -2.93 -4.19
C LEU A 352 -1.26 -3.95 -4.08
N ARG A 353 -1.31 -4.78 -3.04
CA ARG A 353 -0.45 -5.98 -2.99
C ARG A 353 -0.91 -6.93 -4.09
N GLU A 354 0.05 -7.64 -4.69
CA GLU A 354 -0.23 -8.54 -5.81
C GLU A 354 -1.31 -9.58 -5.49
N VAL A 355 -1.24 -10.22 -4.32
CA VAL A 355 -2.25 -11.18 -3.86
C VAL A 355 -3.65 -10.56 -3.74
N ASP A 356 -3.74 -9.33 -3.25
CA ASP A 356 -5.02 -8.64 -3.04
C ASP A 356 -5.63 -8.23 -4.39
N ALA A 357 -4.78 -7.78 -5.33
CA ALA A 357 -5.21 -7.48 -6.70
C ALA A 357 -5.69 -8.74 -7.45
N LEU A 358 -4.99 -9.87 -7.30
CA LEU A 358 -5.39 -11.14 -7.92
C LEU A 358 -6.69 -11.68 -7.32
N ARG A 359 -6.88 -11.59 -5.99
CA ARG A 359 -8.16 -11.96 -5.34
C ARG A 359 -9.32 -11.10 -5.86
N ALA A 360 -9.10 -9.79 -5.99
CA ALA A 360 -10.11 -8.89 -6.54
C ALA A 360 -10.43 -9.21 -8.02
N PHE A 361 -9.41 -9.40 -8.87
CA PHE A 361 -9.63 -9.82 -10.26
C PHE A 361 -10.35 -11.17 -10.38
N LYS A 362 -10.01 -12.14 -9.53
CA LYS A 362 -10.68 -13.44 -9.48
C LYS A 362 -12.18 -13.27 -9.17
N LYS A 363 -12.52 -12.50 -8.14
CA LYS A 363 -13.91 -12.20 -7.78
C LYS A 363 -14.67 -11.48 -8.90
N LEU A 364 -14.04 -10.49 -9.53
CA LEU A 364 -14.61 -9.78 -10.69
C LEU A 364 -14.91 -10.74 -11.84
N ARG A 365 -14.02 -11.70 -12.11
CA ARG A 365 -14.22 -12.70 -13.16
C ARG A 365 -15.34 -13.68 -12.80
N GLU A 366 -15.36 -14.19 -11.57
CA GLU A 366 -16.41 -15.10 -11.06
C GLU A 366 -17.80 -14.46 -11.06
N ARG A 367 -17.89 -13.17 -10.77
CA ARG A 367 -19.13 -12.37 -10.87
C ARG A 367 -19.51 -12.02 -12.31
N GLY A 368 -18.71 -12.41 -13.30
CA GLY A 368 -18.94 -12.08 -14.71
C GLY A 368 -18.86 -10.58 -15.03
N ILE A 369 -18.10 -9.81 -14.24
CA ILE A 369 -17.88 -8.38 -14.49
C ILE A 369 -16.81 -8.19 -15.58
N ILE A 370 -15.78 -9.05 -15.57
CA ILE A 370 -14.72 -9.05 -16.57
C ILE A 370 -14.64 -10.38 -17.33
N ASP A 371 -14.07 -10.32 -18.53
CA ASP A 371 -13.52 -11.48 -19.24
C ASP A 371 -12.04 -11.28 -19.54
N LEU A 372 -11.36 -12.33 -20.01
CA LEU A 372 -9.95 -12.31 -20.38
C LEU A 372 -9.77 -12.69 -21.85
N VAL A 373 -9.18 -11.79 -22.64
CA VAL A 373 -8.88 -12.01 -24.06
C VAL A 373 -7.38 -12.13 -24.34
N ASP A 374 -7.02 -12.73 -25.47
CA ASP A 374 -5.64 -12.75 -25.94
C ASP A 374 -5.23 -11.41 -26.53
N VAL A 375 -3.92 -11.13 -26.45
CA VAL A 375 -3.31 -9.92 -27.01
C VAL A 375 -3.57 -9.79 -28.53
N GLN A 376 -3.74 -10.91 -29.23
CA GLN A 376 -3.93 -10.95 -30.69
C GLN A 376 -5.39 -10.78 -31.15
N SER A 377 -6.37 -10.89 -30.25
CA SER A 377 -7.81 -10.90 -30.60
C SER A 377 -8.39 -9.54 -31.01
N ARG A 378 -7.58 -8.47 -31.08
CA ARG A 378 -8.02 -7.10 -31.40
C ARG A 378 -7.57 -6.57 -32.76
N ASN A 379 -6.71 -7.30 -33.48
CA ASN A 379 -6.26 -6.91 -34.82
C ASN A 379 -7.08 -7.56 -35.96
N ALA A 380 -8.24 -8.14 -35.64
CA ALA A 380 -9.14 -8.79 -36.58
C ALA A 380 -10.49 -8.07 -36.66
#